data_AF-A0A3P9KW50-F1
#
_entry.id   AF-A0A3P9KW50-F1
#
_cell.length_a   1.000
_cell.length_b   1.000
_cell.length_c   1.000
_cell.angle_alpha   90.00
_cell.angle_beta   90.00
_cell.angle_gamma   90.00
#
_symmetry.space_group_name_H-M   'P 1'
#
loop_
_entity.id
_entity.type
_entity.pdbx_description
1 polymer ?
#
loop_
_entity_poly.entity_id
_entity_poly.type
_entity_poly.pdbx_seq_one_letter_code
_entity_poly.pdbx_strand_id
1 'polypeptide(L)'
;MTGFLFLSLTESLPEPELDVYSSVPIQCWTQWFNSDNPTRGEDQETLARLRIQYPGKICPIPVGIEATNLFGIPADQTGDTIFQSDTTTGFICRNGDQISGECNDYRVRFSCTPPYCADTVCWTQWFDRDNPSRTGDWETLQSLRRENLDKICEDPWYIEAVTVDSPSTPAIQTGENFYVFSPTQGLVCRQEDQSSKTCLDYKVRFGCPCTR
;
A
#
# COMPACT_ATOMS: atom_id res chain seq x y z
N MET A 1 67.64 0.33 -20.50
CA MET A 1 66.92 -0.83 -21.08
C MET A 1 66.14 -1.48 -19.97
N THR A 2 64.89 -1.06 -19.75
CA THR A 2 63.68 -1.73 -20.25
C THR A 2 63.58 -3.18 -19.82
N GLY A 3 62.62 -3.46 -18.94
CA GLY A 3 62.26 -4.82 -18.53
C GLY A 3 61.15 -4.82 -17.50
N PHE A 4 59.94 -4.42 -17.91
CA PHE A 4 58.70 -4.73 -17.19
C PHE A 4 58.48 -6.25 -17.22
N LEU A 5 58.22 -6.86 -16.07
CA LEU A 5 57.63 -8.19 -15.98
C LEU A 5 56.31 -8.07 -15.22
N PHE A 6 55.23 -8.08 -16.01
CA PHE A 6 53.86 -8.40 -15.59
C PHE A 6 53.78 -9.88 -15.24
N LEU A 7 52.99 -10.22 -14.23
CA LEU A 7 52.24 -11.47 -13.96
C LEU A 7 51.77 -11.36 -12.49
N SER A 8 50.54 -11.60 -12.06
CA SER A 8 49.24 -11.89 -12.65
C SER A 8 48.28 -11.70 -11.45
N LEU A 9 47.45 -10.67 -11.45
CA LEU A 9 46.36 -10.52 -10.48
C LEU A 9 45.09 -11.05 -11.15
N THR A 10 44.75 -12.30 -10.89
CA THR A 10 43.40 -12.81 -11.10
C THR A 10 42.89 -13.36 -9.76
N GLU A 11 42.63 -12.47 -8.81
CA GLU A 11 41.59 -12.74 -7.83
C GLU A 11 40.27 -12.39 -8.50
N SER A 12 39.55 -13.41 -8.95
CA SER A 12 38.16 -13.27 -9.37
C SER A 12 37.36 -12.73 -8.19
N LEU A 13 36.91 -11.48 -8.31
CA LEU A 13 35.95 -10.90 -7.37
C LEU A 13 34.74 -11.83 -7.29
N PRO A 14 34.29 -12.24 -6.08
CA PRO A 14 33.11 -13.07 -5.95
C PRO A 14 31.92 -12.32 -6.53
N GLU A 15 31.11 -12.99 -7.36
CA GLU A 15 29.83 -12.46 -7.81
C GLU A 15 29.02 -12.05 -6.58
N PRO A 16 28.44 -10.82 -6.54
CA PRO A 16 27.67 -10.41 -5.38
C PRO A 16 26.50 -11.39 -5.20
N GLU A 17 26.48 -12.09 -4.07
CA GLU A 17 25.38 -12.96 -3.66
C GLU A 17 24.06 -12.20 -3.81
N LEU A 18 23.11 -12.87 -4.47
CA LEU A 18 21.75 -12.43 -4.82
C LEU A 18 20.83 -12.13 -3.61
N ASP A 19 21.38 -11.98 -2.40
CA ASP A 19 20.62 -11.98 -1.14
C ASP A 19 20.51 -10.59 -0.47
N VAL A 20 20.93 -9.51 -1.13
CA VAL A 20 20.84 -8.13 -0.59
C VAL A 20 19.90 -7.21 -1.38
N TYR A 21 18.95 -7.78 -2.14
CA TYR A 21 17.93 -6.99 -2.87
C TYR A 21 16.46 -7.28 -2.50
N SER A 22 16.20 -8.06 -1.45
CA SER A 22 14.82 -8.38 -1.00
C SER A 22 14.58 -8.08 0.47
N SER A 23 14.72 -6.81 0.88
CA SER A 23 14.39 -6.36 2.24
C SER A 23 13.17 -5.45 2.33
N VAL A 24 12.43 -5.26 1.24
CA VAL A 24 11.06 -4.76 1.34
C VAL A 24 10.17 -5.99 1.52
N PRO A 25 9.62 -6.27 2.72
CA PRO A 25 8.68 -7.37 2.85
C PRO A 25 7.53 -7.10 1.90
N ILE A 26 7.34 -7.98 0.91
CA ILE A 26 6.27 -7.91 -0.08
C ILE A 26 4.95 -8.03 0.69
N GLN A 27 4.42 -6.88 1.11
CA GLN A 27 3.21 -6.79 1.92
C GLN A 27 2.01 -6.76 0.98
N CYS A 28 1.14 -7.76 1.08
CA CYS A 28 -0.11 -7.81 0.33
C CYS A 28 -1.29 -7.51 1.22
N TRP A 29 -2.26 -6.80 0.67
CA TRP A 29 -3.54 -6.62 1.33
C TRP A 29 -4.50 -7.76 0.98
N THR A 30 -5.22 -8.24 1.98
CA THR A 30 -6.37 -9.12 1.76
C THR A 30 -7.48 -8.40 0.99
N GLN A 31 -8.49 -9.15 0.55
CA GLN A 31 -9.80 -8.56 0.22
C GLN A 31 -10.38 -7.79 1.41
N TRP A 32 -11.36 -6.93 1.15
CA TRP A 32 -12.14 -6.27 2.20
C TRP A 32 -13.08 -7.25 2.89
N PHE A 33 -13.22 -7.08 4.19
CA PHE A 33 -14.13 -7.81 5.05
C PHE A 33 -15.02 -6.82 5.81
N ASN A 34 -16.32 -7.09 5.81
CA ASN A 34 -17.31 -6.49 6.67
C ASN A 34 -18.07 -7.65 7.32
N SER A 35 -18.20 -7.63 8.65
CA SER A 35 -18.70 -8.76 9.44
C SER A 35 -20.08 -8.51 10.06
N ASP A 36 -20.47 -7.24 10.11
CA ASP A 36 -21.61 -6.72 10.83
C ASP A 36 -22.06 -5.39 10.23
N ASN A 37 -23.35 -5.07 10.43
CA ASN A 37 -23.91 -3.77 10.11
C ASN A 37 -24.15 -3.02 11.43
N PRO A 38 -23.92 -1.70 11.50
CA PRO A 38 -23.95 -0.91 12.75
C PRO A 38 -25.34 -0.81 13.42
N THR A 39 -26.39 -1.33 12.78
CA THR A 39 -27.81 -1.29 13.22
C THR A 39 -28.12 -1.81 14.64
N ARG A 40 -27.17 -2.38 15.38
CA ARG A 40 -27.34 -2.79 16.79
C ARG A 40 -26.28 -2.24 17.74
N GLY A 41 -25.68 -1.11 17.41
CA GLY A 41 -25.06 -0.22 18.40
C GLY A 41 -23.55 -0.12 18.35
N GLU A 42 -22.88 -0.96 17.56
CA GLU A 42 -21.42 -0.95 17.38
C GLU A 42 -21.11 -1.57 16.00
N ASP A 43 -20.01 -1.15 15.40
CA ASP A 43 -19.46 -1.73 14.17
C ASP A 43 -18.10 -2.37 14.48
N GLN A 44 -17.97 -3.67 14.26
CA GLN A 44 -16.88 -4.49 14.80
C GLN A 44 -16.31 -5.53 13.82
N GLU A 45 -15.32 -5.12 13.05
CA GLU A 45 -14.47 -6.01 12.25
C GLU A 45 -13.33 -6.62 13.07
N THR A 46 -13.66 -7.33 14.15
CA THR A 46 -12.63 -7.99 14.99
C THR A 46 -11.95 -9.12 14.24
N LEU A 47 -10.62 -9.20 14.35
CA LEU A 47 -9.80 -10.19 13.65
C LEU A 47 -10.19 -11.63 14.03
N ALA A 48 -10.53 -11.86 15.30
CA ALA A 48 -10.98 -13.17 15.78
C ALA A 48 -12.27 -13.63 15.07
N ARG A 49 -13.27 -12.75 14.97
CA ARG A 49 -14.54 -13.04 14.30
C ARG A 49 -14.34 -13.24 12.80
N LEU A 50 -13.56 -12.35 12.18
CA LEU A 50 -13.27 -12.45 10.75
C LEU A 50 -12.55 -13.74 10.37
N ARG A 51 -11.62 -14.24 11.20
CA ARG A 51 -10.96 -15.53 10.95
C ARG A 51 -11.89 -16.73 11.03
N ILE A 52 -12.93 -16.65 11.87
CA ILE A 52 -13.97 -17.68 11.96
C ILE A 52 -14.88 -17.62 10.73
N GLN A 53 -15.28 -16.42 10.32
CA GLN A 53 -16.19 -16.21 9.18
C GLN A 53 -15.52 -16.48 7.83
N TYR A 54 -14.23 -16.16 7.72
CA TYR A 54 -13.43 -16.30 6.50
C TYR A 54 -12.17 -17.15 6.74
N PRO A 55 -12.31 -18.48 6.99
CA PRO A 55 -11.18 -19.34 7.32
C PRO A 55 -10.09 -19.31 6.25
N GLY A 56 -8.84 -19.05 6.67
CA GLY A 56 -7.67 -19.01 5.80
C GLY A 56 -7.63 -17.84 4.82
N LYS A 57 -8.50 -16.82 4.97
CA LYS A 57 -8.51 -15.60 4.14
C LYS A 57 -7.74 -14.42 4.75
N ILE A 58 -7.33 -14.54 6.01
CA ILE A 58 -6.44 -13.59 6.69
C ILE A 58 -5.23 -14.35 7.22
N CYS A 59 -4.02 -13.80 7.03
CA CYS A 59 -2.80 -14.43 7.53
C CYS A 59 -2.80 -14.57 9.06
N PRO A 60 -2.04 -15.52 9.62
CA PRO A 60 -1.94 -15.71 11.06
C PRO A 60 -1.36 -14.51 11.82
N ILE A 61 -0.52 -13.70 11.17
CA ILE A 61 0.10 -12.52 11.77
C ILE A 61 0.02 -11.36 10.76
N PRO A 62 -1.05 -10.55 10.80
CA PRO A 62 -1.13 -9.32 10.02
C PRO A 62 -0.12 -8.29 10.50
N VAL A 63 0.41 -7.51 9.56
CA VAL A 63 1.38 -6.43 9.83
C VAL A 63 0.81 -5.04 9.57
N GLY A 64 -0.39 -4.95 9.00
CA GLY A 64 -1.13 -3.69 8.84
C GLY A 64 -2.63 -3.94 8.79
N ILE A 65 -3.40 -2.88 9.03
CA ILE A 65 -4.86 -2.83 8.91
C ILE A 65 -5.24 -1.54 8.19
N GLU A 66 -6.17 -1.64 7.24
CA GLU A 66 -6.85 -0.51 6.62
C GLU A 66 -8.34 -0.64 6.93
N ALA A 67 -8.98 0.49 7.23
CA ALA A 67 -10.42 0.58 7.49
C ALA A 67 -11.02 1.72 6.68
N THR A 68 -12.09 1.44 5.95
CA THR A 68 -12.87 2.44 5.20
C THR A 68 -14.34 2.24 5.48
N ASN A 69 -15.13 3.31 5.41
CA ASN A 69 -16.58 3.14 5.34
C ASN A 69 -16.97 2.50 3.99
N LEU A 70 -18.24 2.12 3.82
CA LEU A 70 -18.71 1.51 2.57
C LEU A 70 -18.61 2.41 1.32
N PHE A 71 -18.38 3.71 1.49
CA PHE A 71 -18.12 4.65 0.40
C PHE A 71 -16.62 4.76 0.05
N GLY A 72 -15.74 4.03 0.74
CA GLY A 72 -14.30 4.05 0.54
C GLY A 72 -13.59 5.22 1.21
N ILE A 73 -14.26 5.96 2.11
CA ILE A 73 -13.65 7.04 2.89
C ILE A 73 -12.84 6.38 4.02
N PRO A 74 -11.54 6.70 4.17
CA PRO A 74 -10.72 6.23 5.30
C PRO A 74 -11.36 6.56 6.64
N ALA A 75 -11.25 5.64 7.61
CA ALA A 75 -11.89 5.80 8.91
C ALA A 75 -11.45 7.05 9.70
N ASP A 76 -10.22 7.52 9.49
CA ASP A 76 -9.71 8.76 10.10
C ASP A 76 -10.28 10.04 9.44
N GLN A 77 -11.02 9.91 8.34
CA GLN A 77 -11.61 11.02 7.58
C GLN A 77 -13.14 11.07 7.65
N THR A 78 -13.80 10.08 8.25
CA THR A 78 -15.27 10.06 8.37
C THR A 78 -15.78 11.00 9.47
N GLY A 79 -14.92 11.35 10.44
CA GLY A 79 -15.28 12.12 11.63
C GLY A 79 -15.72 11.27 12.83
N ASP A 80 -15.70 9.95 12.70
CA ASP A 80 -15.99 9.04 13.81
C ASP A 80 -14.79 8.93 14.76
N THR A 81 -15.06 8.79 16.05
CA THR A 81 -14.06 8.47 17.06
C THR A 81 -13.85 6.96 17.08
N ILE A 82 -12.76 6.49 16.48
CA ILE A 82 -12.44 5.07 16.39
C ILE A 82 -11.88 4.57 17.72
N PHE A 83 -12.50 3.53 18.31
CA PHE A 83 -12.06 2.96 19.57
C PHE A 83 -10.77 2.14 19.40
N GLN A 84 -10.72 1.33 18.35
CA GLN A 84 -9.57 0.49 18.07
C GLN A 84 -9.40 0.24 16.58
N SER A 85 -8.15 0.26 16.11
CA SER A 85 -7.75 -0.10 14.75
C SER A 85 -6.32 -0.62 14.79
N ASP A 86 -6.15 -1.92 14.99
CA ASP A 86 -4.84 -2.56 15.07
C ASP A 86 -4.86 -4.00 14.53
N THR A 87 -3.69 -4.57 14.30
CA THR A 87 -3.52 -5.90 13.68
C THR A 87 -3.75 -7.08 14.62
N THR A 88 -3.95 -6.83 15.91
CA THR A 88 -4.18 -7.86 16.92
C THR A 88 -5.67 -8.02 17.20
N THR A 89 -6.37 -6.90 17.34
CA THR A 89 -7.80 -6.86 17.68
C THR A 89 -8.68 -6.74 16.44
N GLY A 90 -8.26 -5.97 15.43
CA GLY A 90 -9.06 -5.60 14.27
C GLY A 90 -9.52 -4.14 14.38
N PHE A 91 -10.75 -3.87 13.95
CA PHE A 91 -11.35 -2.54 13.99
C PHE A 91 -12.63 -2.54 14.83
N ILE A 92 -12.81 -1.48 15.63
CA ILE A 92 -13.97 -1.30 16.49
C ILE A 92 -14.36 0.18 16.48
N CYS A 93 -15.59 0.46 16.06
CA CYS A 93 -16.27 1.73 16.31
C CYS A 93 -17.44 1.50 17.28
N ARG A 94 -17.53 2.32 18.33
CA ARG A 94 -18.60 2.24 19.33
C ARG A 94 -19.50 3.45 19.23
N ASN A 95 -20.82 3.25 19.13
CA ASN A 95 -21.78 4.35 19.06
C ASN A 95 -21.70 5.29 20.26
N GLY A 96 -21.40 4.75 21.46
CA GLY A 96 -21.26 5.52 22.68
C GLY A 96 -20.11 6.53 22.67
N ASP A 97 -19.13 6.35 21.78
CA ASP A 97 -18.03 7.30 21.60
C ASP A 97 -18.38 8.38 20.56
N GLN A 98 -19.49 8.23 19.81
CA GLN A 98 -19.86 9.13 18.72
C GLN A 98 -20.77 10.26 19.21
N ILE A 99 -20.49 11.48 18.75
CA ILE A 99 -21.35 12.65 18.99
C ILE A 99 -22.71 12.48 18.30
N SER A 100 -22.73 11.89 17.10
CA SER A 100 -23.94 11.52 16.36
C SER A 100 -24.76 10.43 17.07
N GLY A 101 -24.12 9.66 17.96
CA GLY A 101 -24.69 8.46 18.58
C GLY A 101 -24.69 7.22 17.68
N GLU A 102 -24.09 7.29 16.48
CA GLU A 102 -24.03 6.18 15.52
C GLU A 102 -22.70 6.18 14.77
N CYS A 103 -22.06 5.01 14.70
CA CYS A 103 -20.91 4.75 13.83
C CYS A 103 -21.34 4.61 12.37
N ASN A 104 -20.45 5.00 11.45
CA ASN A 104 -20.52 4.55 10.07
C ASN A 104 -20.36 3.02 9.97
N ASP A 105 -20.78 2.48 8.84
CA ASP A 105 -20.59 1.06 8.48
C ASP A 105 -19.22 0.90 7.79
N TYR A 106 -18.33 0.13 8.40
CA TYR A 106 -16.95 -0.05 7.99
C TYR A 106 -16.69 -1.40 7.36
N ARG A 107 -15.53 -1.44 6.70
CA ARG A 107 -14.91 -2.66 6.22
C ARG A 107 -13.42 -2.55 6.44
N VAL A 108 -12.79 -3.68 6.75
CA VAL A 108 -11.35 -3.75 6.96
C VAL A 108 -10.67 -4.68 6.00
N ARG A 109 -9.39 -4.45 5.78
CA ARG A 109 -8.48 -5.43 5.19
C ARG A 109 -7.16 -5.43 5.94
N PHE A 110 -6.43 -6.52 5.81
CA PHE A 110 -5.20 -6.75 6.55
C PHE A 110 -4.02 -6.87 5.60
N SER A 111 -2.88 -6.30 5.98
CA SER A 111 -1.61 -6.50 5.28
C SER A 111 -0.92 -7.75 5.82
N CYS A 112 -0.43 -8.59 4.92
CA CYS A 112 0.20 -9.87 5.20
C CYS A 112 1.56 -9.96 4.50
N THR A 113 2.50 -10.70 5.09
CA THR A 113 3.84 -10.92 4.55
C THR A 113 3.94 -12.27 3.81
N PRO A 114 4.98 -12.48 2.98
CA PRO A 114 5.26 -13.81 2.42
C PRO A 114 5.48 -14.84 3.55
N PRO A 115 5.11 -16.12 3.35
CA PRO A 115 4.66 -16.72 2.10
C PRO A 115 3.13 -16.62 1.87
N TYR A 116 2.39 -15.96 2.76
CA TYR A 116 0.92 -15.89 2.66
C TYR A 116 0.46 -15.30 1.32
N CYS A 117 1.23 -14.36 0.82
CA CYS A 117 1.00 -13.64 -0.42
C CYS A 117 1.93 -14.09 -1.56
N ALA A 118 2.62 -15.22 -1.42
CA ALA A 118 3.74 -15.56 -2.30
C ALA A 118 3.36 -15.94 -3.74
N ASP A 119 2.07 -16.06 -4.11
CA ASP A 119 1.70 -16.52 -5.46
C ASP A 119 0.49 -15.82 -6.11
N THR A 120 0.68 -15.49 -7.41
CA THR A 120 -0.23 -14.93 -8.45
C THR A 120 -0.65 -13.46 -8.33
N VAL A 121 0.34 -12.57 -8.24
CA VAL A 121 0.18 -11.12 -8.47
C VAL A 121 0.41 -10.80 -9.94
N CYS A 122 -0.57 -10.15 -10.56
CA CYS A 122 -0.47 -9.60 -11.90
C CYS A 122 -0.30 -8.08 -11.80
N TRP A 123 0.84 -7.57 -12.25
CA TRP A 123 1.13 -6.14 -12.24
C TRP A 123 0.49 -5.45 -13.44
N THR A 124 -0.08 -4.28 -13.19
CA THR A 124 -0.50 -3.37 -14.26
C THR A 124 0.71 -2.81 -15.01
N GLN A 125 0.46 -2.13 -16.12
CA GLN A 125 1.41 -1.15 -16.65
C GLN A 125 1.66 -0.03 -15.63
N TRP A 126 2.73 0.74 -15.85
CA TRP A 126 2.97 1.98 -15.12
C TRP A 126 1.99 3.07 -15.57
N PHE A 127 1.52 3.86 -14.62
CA PHE A 127 0.68 5.03 -14.82
C PHE A 127 1.38 6.26 -14.27
N ASP A 128 1.30 7.33 -15.04
CA ASP A 128 1.89 8.65 -14.80
C ASP A 128 0.85 9.62 -15.36
N ARG A 129 0.02 10.19 -14.48
CA ARG A 129 -1.14 11.01 -14.84
C ARG A 129 -0.86 12.47 -14.55
N ASP A 130 -0.26 12.75 -13.39
CA ASP A 130 0.08 14.07 -12.93
C ASP A 130 1.59 14.29 -13.10
N ASN A 131 2.00 15.55 -13.22
CA ASN A 131 3.42 15.91 -13.20
C ASN A 131 3.57 16.92 -12.04
N PRO A 132 4.76 17.01 -11.42
CA PRO A 132 5.02 17.96 -10.34
C PRO A 132 4.61 19.38 -10.74
N SER A 133 3.60 19.90 -10.06
CA SER A 133 3.04 21.22 -10.32
C SER A 133 3.15 22.10 -9.07
N ARG A 134 2.24 23.07 -8.84
CA ARG A 134 2.23 23.89 -7.61
C ARG A 134 1.60 23.22 -6.40
N THR A 135 0.94 22.07 -6.59
CA THR A 135 0.31 21.30 -5.51
C THR A 135 1.07 20.02 -5.18
N GLY A 136 2.08 19.66 -5.97
CA GLY A 136 2.84 18.42 -5.84
C GLY A 136 2.56 17.49 -7.01
N ASP A 137 2.60 16.19 -6.75
CA ASP A 137 2.41 15.12 -7.73
C ASP A 137 1.37 14.09 -7.20
N TRP A 138 0.38 13.75 -8.03
CA TRP A 138 -0.91 13.16 -7.62
C TRP A 138 -1.35 11.96 -8.45
N GLU A 139 -0.70 10.82 -8.23
CA GLU A 139 -1.05 9.52 -8.79
C GLU A 139 -2.15 8.79 -7.99
N THR A 140 -3.28 9.48 -7.81
CA THR A 140 -4.42 8.95 -7.04
C THR A 140 -5.15 7.83 -7.80
N LEU A 141 -5.44 6.72 -7.10
CA LEU A 141 -6.10 5.55 -7.69
C LEU A 141 -7.46 5.90 -8.32
N GLN A 142 -8.23 6.78 -7.69
CA GLN A 142 -9.52 7.23 -8.21
C GLN A 142 -9.37 7.92 -9.58
N SER A 143 -8.38 8.82 -9.72
CA SER A 143 -8.13 9.51 -10.98
C SER A 143 -7.62 8.54 -12.05
N LEU A 144 -6.69 7.67 -11.66
CA LEU A 144 -6.10 6.68 -12.56
C LEU A 144 -7.14 5.72 -13.13
N ARG A 145 -8.09 5.23 -12.31
CA ARG A 145 -9.19 4.38 -12.79
C ARG A 145 -10.12 5.10 -13.75
N ARG A 146 -10.43 6.38 -13.49
CA ARG A 146 -11.31 7.18 -14.35
C ARG A 146 -10.73 7.33 -15.76
N GLU A 147 -9.40 7.44 -15.87
CA GLU A 147 -8.69 7.63 -17.15
C GLU A 147 -8.25 6.31 -17.80
N ASN A 148 -8.18 5.22 -17.02
CA ASN A 148 -7.74 3.90 -17.46
C ASN A 148 -8.79 2.82 -17.12
N LEU A 149 -9.95 2.88 -17.78
CA LEU A 149 -11.06 1.96 -17.57
C LEU A 149 -10.62 0.49 -17.68
N ASP A 150 -11.00 -0.32 -16.69
CA ASP A 150 -10.72 -1.76 -16.57
C ASP A 150 -9.22 -2.15 -16.64
N LYS A 151 -8.30 -1.20 -16.47
CA LYS A 151 -6.85 -1.48 -16.43
C LYS A 151 -6.32 -1.76 -15.03
N ILE A 152 -7.05 -1.34 -14.01
CA ILE A 152 -6.69 -1.50 -12.60
C ILE A 152 -7.86 -2.24 -11.93
N CYS A 153 -7.57 -3.36 -11.27
CA CYS A 153 -8.59 -4.14 -10.55
C CYS A 153 -9.28 -3.29 -9.47
N GLU A 154 -10.50 -3.69 -9.06
CA GLU A 154 -11.29 -2.99 -8.04
C GLU A 154 -10.61 -2.91 -6.66
N ASP A 155 -9.79 -3.90 -6.31
CA ASP A 155 -9.05 -3.94 -5.05
C ASP A 155 -7.59 -4.37 -5.26
N PRO A 156 -6.69 -3.43 -5.58
CA PRO A 156 -5.27 -3.70 -5.67
C PRO A 156 -4.69 -4.17 -4.35
N TRP A 157 -3.83 -5.18 -4.43
CA TRP A 157 -3.10 -5.73 -3.30
C TRP A 157 -1.79 -5.00 -3.06
N TYR A 158 -1.20 -4.40 -4.10
CA TYR A 158 0.09 -3.72 -4.04
C TYR A 158 0.11 -2.44 -4.84
N ILE A 159 0.99 -1.53 -4.42
CA ILE A 159 1.41 -0.37 -5.21
C ILE A 159 2.93 -0.36 -5.22
N GLU A 160 3.49 -0.11 -6.40
CA GLU A 160 4.87 0.31 -6.56
C GLU A 160 4.87 1.72 -7.13
N ALA A 161 5.81 2.54 -6.67
CA ALA A 161 6.03 3.89 -7.14
C ALA A 161 7.52 4.11 -7.37
N VAL A 162 7.85 4.69 -8.52
CA VAL A 162 9.23 5.05 -8.89
C VAL A 162 9.23 6.42 -9.56
N THR A 163 10.37 7.10 -9.57
CA THR A 163 10.52 8.33 -10.33
C THR A 163 10.44 8.06 -11.84
N VAL A 164 10.00 9.07 -12.61
CA VAL A 164 9.82 8.97 -14.06
C VAL A 164 11.16 8.98 -14.82
N ASP A 165 12.19 9.58 -14.23
CA ASP A 165 13.54 9.67 -14.79
C ASP A 165 14.21 8.31 -15.06
N SER A 166 15.33 8.35 -15.77
CA SER A 166 16.06 7.15 -16.18
C SER A 166 17.54 7.25 -15.76
N PRO A 167 18.01 6.40 -14.84
CA PRO A 167 17.30 5.28 -14.21
C PRO A 167 16.27 5.74 -13.17
N SER A 168 15.16 5.01 -13.07
CA SER A 168 14.11 5.31 -12.08
C SER A 168 14.58 4.94 -10.68
N THR A 169 14.22 5.77 -9.70
CA THR A 169 14.49 5.57 -8.27
C THR A 169 13.21 5.13 -7.56
N PRO A 170 13.21 4.06 -6.75
CA PRO A 170 12.06 3.70 -5.91
C PRO A 170 11.66 4.87 -5.01
N ALA A 171 10.36 5.18 -4.95
CA ALA A 171 9.85 6.32 -4.19
C ALA A 171 10.30 6.30 -2.71
N ILE A 172 10.33 5.13 -2.08
CA ILE A 172 10.80 4.95 -0.70
C ILE A 172 12.29 5.30 -0.50
N GLN A 173 13.08 5.41 -1.57
CA GLN A 173 14.51 5.73 -1.53
C GLN A 173 14.79 7.21 -1.83
N THR A 174 13.80 8.00 -2.26
CA THR A 174 14.02 9.43 -2.58
C THR A 174 14.15 10.29 -1.34
N GLY A 175 13.59 9.84 -0.21
CA GLY A 175 13.53 10.60 1.04
C GLY A 175 12.44 11.68 1.06
N GLU A 176 11.54 11.70 0.07
CA GLU A 176 10.35 12.57 0.10
C GLU A 176 9.28 12.02 1.04
N ASN A 177 8.55 12.93 1.70
CA ASN A 177 7.47 12.59 2.63
C ASN A 177 6.17 12.42 1.86
N PHE A 178 5.69 11.18 1.68
CA PHE A 178 4.42 10.95 0.97
C PHE A 178 3.23 11.12 1.91
N TYR A 179 2.26 11.95 1.50
CA TYR A 179 0.98 12.08 2.20
C TYR A 179 0.15 10.80 2.06
N VAL A 180 0.20 10.19 0.87
CA VAL A 180 -0.44 8.91 0.58
C VAL A 180 0.57 8.01 -0.14
N PHE A 181 0.69 6.78 0.35
CA PHE A 181 1.42 5.70 -0.31
C PHE A 181 0.68 4.39 -0.05
N SER A 182 -0.42 4.17 -0.77
CA SER A 182 -1.33 3.04 -0.51
C SER A 182 -1.93 2.46 -1.79
N PRO A 183 -2.09 1.13 -1.89
CA PRO A 183 -2.73 0.51 -3.04
C PRO A 183 -4.22 0.84 -3.20
N THR A 184 -4.91 1.38 -2.18
CA THR A 184 -6.32 1.79 -2.27
C THR A 184 -6.52 3.26 -2.56
N GLN A 185 -5.49 4.09 -2.32
CA GLN A 185 -5.59 5.53 -2.52
C GLN A 185 -4.66 6.05 -3.62
N GLY A 186 -3.56 5.35 -3.91
CA GLY A 186 -2.53 5.73 -4.87
C GLY A 186 -1.28 6.29 -4.21
N LEU A 187 -0.62 7.21 -4.89
CA LEU A 187 0.52 7.98 -4.38
C LEU A 187 0.15 9.46 -4.39
N VAL A 188 0.48 10.17 -3.31
CA VAL A 188 0.38 11.63 -3.25
C VAL A 188 1.63 12.20 -2.60
N CYS A 189 2.40 12.96 -3.37
CA CYS A 189 3.40 13.87 -2.86
C CYS A 189 2.82 15.29 -2.83
N ARG A 190 2.79 15.93 -1.66
CA ARG A 190 2.42 17.35 -1.54
C ARG A 190 3.67 18.17 -1.26
N GLN A 191 3.81 19.30 -1.96
CA GLN A 191 4.94 20.21 -1.73
C GLN A 191 4.98 20.80 -0.33
N GLU A 192 3.83 20.94 0.32
CA GLU A 192 3.75 21.47 1.69
C GLU A 192 4.47 20.56 2.69
N ASP A 193 4.44 19.24 2.47
CA ASP A 193 5.09 18.22 3.28
C ASP A 193 6.59 18.08 3.00
N GLN A 194 7.06 18.65 1.88
CA GLN A 194 8.48 18.59 1.50
C GLN A 194 9.26 19.75 2.12
N SER A 195 10.46 19.44 2.58
CA SER A 195 11.45 20.44 3.00
C SER A 195 11.98 21.25 1.81
N SER A 196 12.12 20.60 0.65
CA SER A 196 12.52 21.20 -0.64
C SER A 196 11.45 22.12 -1.25
N LYS A 197 10.20 22.01 -0.82
CA LYS A 197 9.03 22.66 -1.45
C LYS A 197 8.84 22.29 -2.92
N THR A 198 9.33 21.12 -3.33
CA THR A 198 9.10 20.51 -4.65
C THR A 198 8.82 19.03 -4.45
N CYS A 199 8.11 18.40 -5.38
CA CYS A 199 8.01 16.94 -5.46
C CYS A 199 8.80 16.46 -6.69
N LEU A 200 9.35 15.25 -6.62
CA LEU A 200 9.79 14.53 -7.81
C LEU A 200 8.58 14.05 -8.61
N ASP A 201 8.84 13.71 -9.87
CA ASP A 201 7.84 13.19 -10.82
C ASP A 201 7.75 11.66 -10.68
N TYR A 202 6.58 11.14 -10.34
CA TYR A 202 6.38 9.73 -10.04
C TYR A 202 5.41 9.05 -10.99
N LYS A 203 5.68 7.77 -11.22
CA LYS A 203 4.74 6.83 -11.83
C LYS A 203 4.48 5.67 -10.90
N VAL A 204 3.25 5.15 -10.95
CA VAL A 204 2.80 4.04 -10.10
C VAL A 204 2.33 2.85 -10.92
N ARG A 205 2.45 1.65 -10.36
CA ARG A 205 1.76 0.46 -10.87
C ARG A 205 1.14 -0.31 -9.72
N PHE A 206 0.09 -1.07 -10.04
CA PHE A 206 -0.69 -1.79 -9.05
C PHE A 206 -0.54 -3.29 -9.23
N GLY A 207 -0.37 -4.01 -8.12
CA GLY A 207 -0.38 -5.46 -8.10
C GLY A 207 -1.79 -5.95 -7.80
N CYS A 208 -2.38 -6.67 -8.74
CA CYS A 208 -3.72 -7.22 -8.64
C CYS A 208 -3.67 -8.75 -8.50
N PRO A 209 -4.71 -9.38 -7.94
CA PRO A 209 -4.90 -10.82 -8.14
C PRO A 209 -4.91 -11.12 -9.65
N CYS A 210 -4.14 -12.12 -10.09
CA CYS A 210 -4.30 -12.63 -11.44
C CYS A 210 -5.72 -13.21 -11.59
N THR A 211 -6.53 -12.62 -12.46
CA THR A 211 -7.79 -13.23 -12.90
C THR A 211 -7.45 -14.49 -13.70
N ARG A 212 -7.98 -15.65 -13.29
CA ARG A 212 -8.02 -16.84 -14.14
C ARG A 212 -9.20 -16.76 -15.10
#